data_AF-A0A530BIE4-F1
#
_entry.id   AF-A0A530BIE4-F1
#
_cell.length_a   1.000
_cell.length_b   1.000
_cell.length_c   1.000
_cell.angle_alpha   90.00
_cell.angle_beta   90.00
_cell.angle_gamma   90.00
#
_symmetry.space_group_name_H-M   'P 1'
#
loop_
_entity.id
_entity.type
_entity.pdbx_description
1 polymer ?
#
loop_
_entity_poly.entity_id
_entity_poly.type
_entity_poly.pdbx_seq_one_letter_code
_entity_poly.pdbx_strand_id
1 'polypeptide(L)'
;VIIHDGDLKRLTGEDGFVWQRTAAELTALKVGGTKDHLPTLQEALDLIDGRVPLVVELKGVAGHDTGLVASVGRLLKRYKGKVAIMSFDHWLIRDFAKDAPGIPGGLTAYGKDNQLIEAHFAMLAHNLAFTSYAAGDLPNPFVSFVREKLRMPVITWTVHDQPAVDLTFRYADQMTFEGFEPDLVKVA
;
A
#
# COMPACT_ATOMS: atom_id res chain seq x y z
N VAL A 1 2.77 9.97 9.51
CA VAL A 1 3.93 10.31 8.64
C VAL A 1 4.03 9.26 7.54
N ILE A 2 4.82 9.51 6.50
CA ILE A 2 5.10 8.53 5.44
C ILE A 2 6.44 7.87 5.74
N ILE A 3 6.40 6.56 5.98
CA ILE A 3 7.56 5.70 6.21
C ILE A 3 7.16 4.25 5.88
N HIS A 4 8.12 3.47 5.38
CA HIS A 4 7.89 2.08 5.04
C HIS A 4 7.91 1.16 6.28
N ASP A 5 8.90 1.30 7.14
CA ASP A 5 9.12 0.40 8.27
C ASP A 5 8.36 0.87 9.52
N GLY A 6 8.07 -0.08 10.41
CA GLY A 6 7.56 0.24 11.74
C GLY A 6 8.63 0.77 12.69
N ASP A 7 9.90 0.44 12.44
CA ASP A 7 11.07 0.99 13.14
C ASP A 7 11.74 2.13 12.36
N LEU A 8 12.58 2.88 13.06
CA LEU A 8 13.23 4.08 12.52
C LEU A 8 14.65 3.82 11.99
N LYS A 9 15.21 2.63 12.26
CA LYS A 9 16.66 2.40 12.19
C LYS A 9 17.17 2.49 10.77
N ARG A 10 16.51 1.79 9.85
CA ARG A 10 16.96 1.71 8.46
C ARG A 10 16.92 3.07 7.76
N LEU A 11 15.86 3.84 7.98
CA LEU A 11 15.64 5.09 7.24
C LEU A 11 16.29 6.31 7.89
N THR A 12 16.40 6.34 9.22
CA THR A 12 16.83 7.54 9.96
C THR A 12 18.11 7.33 10.79
N GLY A 13 18.53 6.07 10.98
CA GLY A 13 19.66 5.72 11.86
C GLY A 13 19.31 5.68 13.35
N GLU A 14 18.15 6.22 13.74
CA GLU A 14 17.65 6.29 15.10
C GLU A 14 17.00 4.97 15.53
N ASP A 15 17.13 4.63 16.82
CA ASP A 15 16.46 3.47 17.39
C ASP A 15 15.01 3.80 17.80
N GLY A 16 14.19 2.75 17.91
CA GLY A 16 12.80 2.82 18.33
C GLY A 16 11.80 2.72 17.19
N PHE A 17 10.52 2.86 17.55
CA PHE A 17 9.39 2.63 16.65
C PHE A 17 8.61 3.91 16.35
N VAL A 18 7.95 3.93 15.19
CA VAL A 18 7.12 5.06 14.75
C VAL A 18 6.02 5.37 15.78
N TRP A 19 5.36 4.35 16.34
CA TRP A 19 4.26 4.52 17.30
C TRP A 19 4.68 5.13 18.64
N GLN A 20 5.98 5.20 18.92
CA GLN A 20 6.53 5.75 20.17
C GLN A 20 6.78 7.26 20.09
N ARG A 21 6.67 7.86 18.90
CA ARG A 21 7.03 9.26 18.67
C ARG A 21 5.84 10.05 18.14
N THR A 22 5.82 11.33 18.47
CA THR A 22 4.87 12.29 17.90
C THR A 22 5.17 12.54 16.42
N ALA A 23 4.17 13.04 15.68
CA ALA A 23 4.38 13.43 14.29
C ALA A 23 5.48 14.50 14.15
N ALA A 24 5.55 15.46 15.08
CA ALA A 24 6.55 16.52 15.08
C ALA A 24 7.97 15.99 15.29
N GLU A 25 8.15 15.03 16.20
CA GLU A 25 9.45 14.37 16.42
C GLU A 25 9.87 13.56 15.19
N LEU A 26 8.92 12.84 14.57
CA LEU A 26 9.18 12.05 13.36
C LEU A 26 9.57 12.93 12.17
N THR A 27 8.86 14.04 11.96
CA THR A 27 9.16 14.99 10.87
C THR A 27 10.43 15.80 11.12
N ALA A 28 10.99 15.78 12.33
CA ALA A 28 12.30 16.37 12.62
C ALA A 28 13.46 15.42 12.28
N LEU A 29 13.20 14.12 12.09
CA LEU A 29 14.23 13.13 11.74
C LEU A 29 14.69 13.31 10.31
N LYS A 30 15.99 13.13 10.08
CA LYS A 30 16.58 13.15 8.73
C LYS A 30 16.45 11.78 8.07
N VAL A 31 16.30 11.80 6.76
CA VAL A 31 16.31 10.60 5.92
C VAL A 31 17.74 10.29 5.50
N GLY A 32 18.31 9.22 6.06
CA GLY A 32 19.68 8.79 5.79
C GLY A 32 20.70 9.92 5.93
N GLY A 33 21.60 10.04 4.95
CA GLY A 33 22.61 11.11 4.89
C GLY A 33 22.14 12.41 4.23
N THR A 34 20.83 12.58 3.99
CA THR A 34 20.30 13.74 3.25
C THR A 34 19.94 14.91 4.17
N LYS A 35 19.47 16.01 3.57
CA LYS A 35 18.84 17.12 4.30
C LYS A 35 17.32 16.96 4.41
N ASP A 36 16.76 15.91 3.80
CA ASP A 36 15.34 15.68 3.75
C ASP A 36 14.83 15.07 5.05
N HIS A 37 13.55 15.28 5.30
CA HIS A 37 12.85 14.86 6.49
C HIS A 37 11.66 13.95 6.14
N LEU A 38 11.19 13.16 7.11
CA LEU A 38 9.98 12.37 6.93
C LEU A 38 8.78 13.29 6.69
N PRO A 39 8.05 13.20 5.57
CA PRO A 39 6.87 14.02 5.37
C PRO A 39 5.69 13.45 6.17
N THR A 40 4.81 14.35 6.61
CA THR A 40 3.44 14.00 6.97
C THR A 40 2.67 13.57 5.71
N LEU A 41 1.55 12.85 5.92
CA LEU A 41 0.67 12.54 4.80
C LEU A 41 0.09 13.81 4.17
N GLN A 42 -0.22 14.83 4.98
CA GLN A 42 -0.75 16.11 4.47
C GLN A 42 0.27 16.81 3.56
N GLU A 43 1.53 16.93 3.98
CA GLU A 43 2.59 17.56 3.17
C GLU A 43 2.79 16.83 1.84
N ALA A 44 2.75 15.50 1.84
CA ALA A 44 2.85 14.72 0.60
C ALA A 44 1.65 14.93 -0.31
N LEU A 45 0.42 14.92 0.24
CA LEU A 45 -0.79 15.19 -0.53
C LEU A 45 -0.76 16.60 -1.15
N ASP A 46 -0.35 17.61 -0.37
CA ASP A 46 -0.23 18.99 -0.82
C ASP A 46 0.86 19.13 -1.90
N LEU A 47 1.98 18.43 -1.74
CA LEU A 47 3.02 18.40 -2.76
C LEU A 47 2.50 17.75 -4.04
N ILE A 48 1.81 16.61 -3.97
CA ILE A 48 1.35 15.88 -5.16
C ILE A 48 0.25 16.65 -5.88
N ASP A 49 -0.65 17.30 -5.14
CA ASP A 49 -1.70 18.19 -5.64
C ASP A 49 -2.56 17.59 -6.77
N GLY A 50 -2.91 16.32 -6.64
CA GLY A 50 -3.72 15.59 -7.61
C GLY A 50 -3.12 15.38 -9.00
N ARG A 51 -1.84 15.71 -9.19
CA ARG A 51 -1.13 15.58 -10.48
C ARG A 51 -1.01 14.13 -10.96
N VAL A 52 -0.99 13.18 -10.02
CA VAL A 52 -0.95 11.74 -10.29
C VAL A 52 -1.91 10.99 -9.36
N PRO A 53 -2.45 9.83 -9.78
CA PRO A 53 -3.21 8.97 -8.89
C PRO A 53 -2.32 8.38 -7.79
N LEU A 54 -2.90 8.14 -6.61
CA LEU A 54 -2.19 7.59 -5.45
C LEU A 54 -2.81 6.29 -4.94
N VAL A 55 -1.96 5.38 -4.49
CA VAL A 55 -2.34 4.23 -3.68
C VAL A 55 -1.60 4.34 -2.35
N VAL A 56 -2.33 4.59 -1.26
CA VAL A 56 -1.75 4.81 0.07
C VAL A 56 -1.88 3.53 0.89
N GLU A 57 -0.75 2.89 1.19
CA GLU A 57 -0.74 1.73 2.09
C GLU A 57 -0.79 2.18 3.56
N LEU A 58 -1.77 1.68 4.31
CA LEU A 58 -1.86 1.85 5.75
C LEU A 58 -1.19 0.66 6.43
N LYS A 59 -0.17 0.95 7.23
CA LYS A 59 0.54 -0.03 8.05
C LYS A 59 0.14 0.13 9.51
N GLY A 60 -0.51 -0.89 10.04
CA GLY A 60 -0.97 -0.96 11.42
C GLY A 60 0.15 -1.41 12.35
N VAL A 61 -0.08 -1.14 13.63
CA VAL A 61 0.68 -1.73 14.74
C VAL A 61 -0.37 -2.13 15.75
N ALA A 62 -0.62 -3.44 15.89
CA ALA A 62 -1.69 -3.94 16.73
C ALA A 62 -1.61 -3.34 18.15
N GLY A 63 -2.69 -2.68 18.57
CA GLY A 63 -2.79 -2.01 19.87
C GLY A 63 -2.30 -0.56 19.90
N HIS A 64 -1.70 -0.06 18.81
CA HIS A 64 -1.14 1.30 18.71
C HIS A 64 -1.66 2.10 17.50
N ASP A 65 -2.63 1.56 16.77
CA ASP A 65 -3.13 2.08 15.49
C ASP A 65 -4.61 2.52 15.56
N THR A 66 -5.14 2.71 16.77
CA THR A 66 -6.52 3.17 16.97
C THR A 66 -6.76 4.49 16.25
N GLY A 67 -7.75 4.52 15.36
CA GLY A 67 -8.13 5.71 14.60
C GLY A 67 -7.19 6.05 13.44
N LEU A 68 -6.27 5.16 13.07
CA LEU A 68 -5.40 5.33 11.89
C LEU A 68 -6.24 5.51 10.61
N VAL A 69 -7.15 4.57 10.32
CA VAL A 69 -8.01 4.62 9.12
C VAL A 69 -8.86 5.88 9.12
N ALA A 70 -9.52 6.20 10.24
CA ALA A 70 -10.32 7.41 10.37
C ALA A 70 -9.51 8.70 10.13
N SER A 71 -8.27 8.75 10.60
CA SER A 71 -7.40 9.91 10.43
C SER A 71 -6.95 10.07 8.98
N VAL A 72 -6.56 8.97 8.32
CA VAL A 72 -6.24 8.97 6.89
C VAL A 72 -7.47 9.33 6.06
N GLY A 73 -8.63 8.73 6.33
CA GLY A 73 -9.90 9.00 5.64
C GLY A 73 -10.31 10.48 5.71
N ARG A 74 -10.12 11.15 6.85
CA ARG A 74 -10.38 12.60 6.98
C ARG A 74 -9.49 13.46 6.07
N LEU A 75 -8.21 13.12 5.93
CA LEU A 75 -7.28 13.83 5.05
C LEU A 75 -7.64 13.57 3.58
N LEU A 76 -7.85 12.32 3.21
CA LEU A 76 -8.15 11.92 1.83
C LEU A 76 -9.51 12.42 1.35
N LYS A 77 -10.50 12.59 2.22
CA LYS A 77 -11.80 13.19 1.86
C LYS A 77 -11.66 14.63 1.31
N ARG A 78 -10.61 15.35 1.69
CA ARG A 78 -10.35 16.73 1.23
C ARG A 78 -9.48 16.77 -0.02
N TYR A 79 -8.72 15.70 -0.27
CA TYR A 79 -7.85 15.59 -1.44
C TYR A 79 -8.68 15.54 -2.73
N LYS A 80 -8.23 16.29 -3.75
CA LYS A 80 -8.97 16.41 -5.03
C LYS A 80 -8.50 15.45 -6.11
N GLY A 81 -7.33 14.85 -5.93
CA GLY A 81 -6.80 13.83 -6.83
C GLY A 81 -7.46 12.47 -6.67
N LYS A 82 -7.17 11.56 -7.61
CA LYS A 82 -7.56 10.16 -7.50
C LYS A 82 -6.71 9.49 -6.43
N VAL A 83 -7.35 8.84 -5.46
CA VAL A 83 -6.66 8.12 -4.39
C VAL A 83 -7.39 6.85 -4.03
N ALA A 84 -6.62 5.82 -3.72
CA ALA A 84 -7.06 4.57 -3.14
C ALA A 84 -6.23 4.27 -1.88
N ILE A 85 -6.74 3.41 -1.00
CA ILE A 85 -6.04 2.90 0.18
C ILE A 85 -5.86 1.40 0.10
N MET A 86 -4.79 0.86 0.69
CA MET A 86 -4.58 -0.59 0.83
C MET A 86 -3.92 -0.93 2.16
N SER A 87 -3.92 -2.21 2.53
CA SER A 87 -3.21 -2.69 3.71
C SER A 87 -3.01 -4.21 3.64
N PHE A 88 -1.97 -4.72 4.31
CA PHE A 88 -1.85 -6.14 4.66
C PHE A 88 -2.72 -6.51 5.86
N ASP A 89 -3.02 -5.53 6.71
CA ASP A 89 -3.62 -5.75 8.00
C ASP A 89 -5.13 -5.87 7.85
N HIS A 90 -5.63 -7.10 7.89
CA HIS A 90 -7.05 -7.39 7.71
C HIS A 90 -7.95 -6.62 8.68
N TRP A 91 -7.47 -6.28 9.88
CA TRP A 91 -8.25 -5.47 10.83
C TRP A 91 -8.40 -4.01 10.38
N LEU A 92 -7.40 -3.43 9.71
CA LEU A 92 -7.53 -2.09 9.12
C LEU A 92 -8.49 -2.09 7.94
N ILE A 93 -8.43 -3.12 7.08
CA ILE A 93 -9.35 -3.25 5.93
C ILE A 93 -10.81 -3.27 6.40
N ARG A 94 -11.11 -3.95 7.51
CA ARG A 94 -12.45 -4.01 8.10
C ARG A 94 -13.01 -2.62 8.44
N ASP A 95 -12.15 -1.67 8.76
CA ASP A 95 -12.53 -0.31 9.09
C ASP A 95 -12.69 0.60 7.85
N PHE A 96 -12.17 0.22 6.67
CA PHE A 96 -12.15 1.09 5.47
C PHE A 96 -13.54 1.61 5.09
N ALA A 97 -14.55 0.74 5.01
CA ALA A 97 -15.90 1.14 4.61
C ALA A 97 -16.55 2.12 5.59
N LYS A 98 -16.22 2.02 6.88
CA LYS A 98 -16.75 2.85 7.96
C LYS A 98 -16.01 4.18 8.05
N ASP A 99 -14.69 4.14 8.02
CA ASP A 99 -13.82 5.26 8.39
C ASP A 99 -13.27 6.03 7.18
N ALA A 100 -13.29 5.43 6.00
CA ALA A 100 -12.89 6.03 4.72
C ALA A 100 -13.97 5.82 3.62
N PRO A 101 -15.26 6.14 3.87
CA PRO A 101 -16.33 5.86 2.93
C PRO A 101 -16.14 6.62 1.61
N GLY A 102 -16.33 5.91 0.50
CA GLY A 102 -16.18 6.45 -0.86
C GLY A 102 -14.75 6.45 -1.40
N ILE A 103 -13.76 6.05 -0.59
CA ILE A 103 -12.37 5.85 -1.05
C ILE A 103 -12.20 4.36 -1.40
N PRO A 104 -11.74 4.01 -2.63
CA PRO A 104 -11.46 2.62 -2.99
C PRO A 104 -10.44 1.99 -2.04
N GLY A 105 -10.79 0.86 -1.44
CA GLY A 105 -9.94 0.11 -0.53
C GLY A 105 -9.48 -1.21 -1.15
N GLY A 106 -8.21 -1.59 -0.96
CA GLY A 106 -7.64 -2.81 -1.50
C GLY A 106 -6.96 -3.68 -0.45
N LEU A 107 -6.84 -4.97 -0.77
CA LEU A 107 -6.07 -5.94 0.02
C LEU A 107 -4.64 -6.00 -0.52
N THR A 108 -3.64 -5.77 0.33
CA THR A 108 -2.25 -6.16 0.03
C THR A 108 -2.01 -7.58 0.56
N ALA A 109 -1.53 -8.50 -0.28
CA ALA A 109 -1.45 -9.93 0.03
C ALA A 109 -0.22 -10.60 -0.62
N TYR A 110 0.15 -11.79 -0.11
CA TYR A 110 1.30 -12.58 -0.57
C TYR A 110 1.12 -14.06 -0.25
N GLY A 111 2.01 -14.90 -0.80
CA GLY A 111 2.08 -16.33 -0.51
C GLY A 111 1.23 -17.20 -1.44
N LYS A 112 1.45 -18.51 -1.36
CA LYS A 112 0.75 -19.54 -2.15
C LYS A 112 0.16 -20.67 -1.30
N ASP A 113 0.45 -20.70 0.00
CA ASP A 113 -0.08 -21.74 0.87
C ASP A 113 -1.59 -21.57 1.06
N ASN A 114 -2.26 -22.70 1.33
CA ASN A 114 -3.71 -22.73 1.39
C ASN A 114 -4.26 -21.84 2.52
N GLN A 115 -3.56 -21.74 3.65
CA GLN A 115 -4.04 -20.96 4.80
C GLN A 115 -4.06 -19.46 4.48
N LEU A 116 -2.99 -18.94 3.86
CA LEU A 116 -2.98 -17.54 3.40
C LEU A 116 -4.04 -17.31 2.31
N ILE A 117 -4.14 -18.20 1.33
CA ILE A 117 -5.13 -18.07 0.26
C ILE A 117 -6.56 -18.05 0.81
N GLU A 118 -6.91 -18.94 1.76
CA GLU A 118 -8.21 -18.94 2.45
C GLU A 118 -8.45 -17.63 3.21
N ALA A 119 -7.43 -17.10 3.89
CA ALA A 119 -7.52 -15.82 4.58
C ALA A 119 -7.77 -14.65 3.61
N HIS A 120 -7.16 -14.65 2.42
CA HIS A 120 -7.42 -13.64 1.39
C HIS A 120 -8.85 -13.75 0.82
N PHE A 121 -9.34 -14.97 0.58
CA PHE A 121 -10.73 -15.19 0.15
C PHE A 121 -11.74 -14.67 1.19
N ALA A 122 -11.46 -14.84 2.49
CA ALA A 122 -12.30 -14.30 3.55
C ALA A 122 -12.41 -12.77 3.49
N MET A 123 -11.38 -12.07 3.00
CA MET A 123 -11.41 -10.61 2.86
C MET A 123 -12.35 -10.12 1.76
N LEU A 124 -12.79 -10.97 0.84
CA LEU A 124 -13.80 -10.62 -0.17
C LEU A 124 -15.20 -10.39 0.42
N ALA A 125 -15.42 -10.76 1.69
CA ALA A 125 -16.62 -10.37 2.42
C ALA A 125 -16.67 -8.86 2.74
N HIS A 126 -15.54 -8.16 2.57
CA HIS A 126 -15.45 -6.71 2.70
C HIS A 126 -15.47 -6.04 1.32
N ASN A 127 -15.84 -4.76 1.27
CA ASN A 127 -15.97 -4.00 0.03
C ASN A 127 -14.60 -3.62 -0.56
N LEU A 128 -13.89 -4.61 -1.09
CA LEU A 128 -12.62 -4.44 -1.78
C LEU A 128 -12.84 -3.96 -3.21
N ALA A 129 -12.05 -2.98 -3.62
CA ALA A 129 -12.05 -2.41 -4.96
C ALA A 129 -10.90 -2.94 -5.82
N PHE A 130 -9.83 -3.47 -5.21
CA PHE A 130 -8.68 -4.06 -5.89
C PHE A 130 -7.88 -4.97 -4.94
N THR A 131 -6.94 -5.73 -5.49
CA THR A 131 -5.93 -6.48 -4.74
C THR A 131 -4.53 -6.07 -5.21
N SER A 132 -3.58 -5.98 -4.29
CA SER A 132 -2.15 -5.82 -4.53
C SER A 132 -1.40 -7.08 -4.07
N TYR A 133 -0.80 -7.86 -4.97
CA TYR A 133 -0.25 -9.19 -4.65
C TYR A 133 1.24 -9.33 -4.93
N ALA A 134 1.95 -10.14 -4.14
CA ALA A 134 3.36 -10.44 -4.39
C ALA A 134 3.57 -11.05 -5.80
N ALA A 135 4.40 -10.43 -6.64
CA ALA A 135 4.60 -10.81 -8.04
C ALA A 135 5.18 -12.23 -8.15
N GLY A 136 6.18 -12.56 -7.33
CA GLY A 136 6.78 -13.90 -7.27
C GLY A 136 5.79 -14.99 -6.85
N ASP A 137 4.66 -14.58 -6.27
CA ASP A 137 3.60 -15.50 -5.86
C ASP A 137 2.53 -15.74 -6.93
N LEU A 138 2.78 -15.31 -8.17
CA LEU A 138 1.89 -15.56 -9.31
C LEU A 138 2.35 -16.77 -10.14
N PRO A 139 1.41 -17.46 -10.82
CA PRO A 139 -0.04 -17.38 -10.60
C PRO A 139 -0.44 -18.04 -9.27
N ASN A 140 -1.60 -17.66 -8.74
CA ASN A 140 -2.24 -18.36 -7.62
C ASN A 140 -3.78 -18.31 -7.74
N PRO A 141 -4.51 -19.24 -7.08
CA PRO A 141 -5.96 -19.35 -7.21
C PRO A 141 -6.74 -18.10 -6.82
N PHE A 142 -6.27 -17.37 -5.79
CA PHE A 142 -6.94 -16.14 -5.35
C PHE A 142 -6.86 -15.05 -6.40
N VAL A 143 -5.66 -14.79 -6.94
CA VAL A 143 -5.44 -13.77 -7.98
C VAL A 143 -6.21 -14.09 -9.25
N SER A 144 -6.18 -15.35 -9.70
CA SER A 144 -6.99 -15.81 -10.84
C SER A 144 -8.48 -15.59 -10.60
N PHE A 145 -8.99 -15.90 -9.40
CA PHE A 145 -10.40 -15.70 -9.09
C PHE A 145 -10.80 -14.21 -9.10
N VAL A 146 -10.06 -13.35 -8.39
CA VAL A 146 -10.42 -11.92 -8.30
C VAL A 146 -10.34 -11.23 -9.66
N ARG A 147 -9.33 -11.55 -10.47
CA ARG A 147 -9.16 -10.92 -11.79
C ARG A 147 -10.15 -11.46 -12.81
N GLU A 148 -10.30 -12.77 -12.91
CA GLU A 148 -11.07 -13.38 -14.00
C GLU A 148 -12.57 -13.49 -13.69
N LYS A 149 -12.93 -13.75 -12.43
CA LYS A 149 -14.33 -13.95 -12.01
C LYS A 149 -14.95 -12.68 -11.48
N LEU A 150 -14.26 -11.95 -10.61
CA LEU A 150 -14.78 -10.70 -10.04
C LEU A 150 -14.50 -9.47 -10.92
N ARG A 151 -13.62 -9.60 -11.92
CA ARG A 151 -13.18 -8.48 -12.77
C ARG A 151 -12.59 -7.33 -11.94
N MET A 152 -11.99 -7.68 -10.80
CA MET A 152 -11.37 -6.74 -9.90
C MET A 152 -9.91 -6.48 -10.33
N PRO A 153 -9.45 -5.22 -10.39
CA PRO A 153 -8.07 -4.91 -10.74
C PRO A 153 -7.07 -5.57 -9.80
N VAL A 154 -5.96 -6.05 -10.39
CA VAL A 154 -4.83 -6.61 -9.65
C VAL A 154 -3.57 -5.80 -9.89
N ILE A 155 -2.98 -5.32 -8.80
CA ILE A 155 -1.65 -4.70 -8.75
C ILE A 155 -0.67 -5.76 -8.26
N THR A 156 0.59 -5.75 -8.72
CA THR A 156 1.64 -6.61 -8.19
C THR A 156 2.73 -5.84 -7.47
N TRP A 157 3.39 -6.43 -6.49
CA TRP A 157 4.56 -5.86 -5.81
C TRP A 157 5.57 -6.96 -5.41
N THR A 158 6.82 -6.69 -5.10
CA THR A 158 7.59 -5.56 -5.62
C THR A 158 8.26 -6.03 -6.90
N VAL A 159 8.07 -5.27 -7.98
CA VAL A 159 8.67 -5.58 -9.29
C VAL A 159 10.02 -4.90 -9.38
N HIS A 160 11.07 -5.65 -9.73
CA HIS A 160 12.45 -5.16 -9.78
C HIS A 160 13.14 -5.37 -11.13
N ASP A 161 12.60 -6.23 -11.99
CA ASP A 161 13.23 -6.65 -13.24
C ASP A 161 12.22 -7.00 -14.33
N GLN A 162 12.70 -7.14 -15.57
CA GLN A 162 11.87 -7.47 -16.73
C GLN A 162 11.09 -8.80 -16.56
N PRO A 163 11.68 -9.90 -16.06
CA PRO A 163 10.91 -11.12 -15.81
C PRO A 163 9.71 -10.91 -14.89
N ALA A 164 9.86 -10.10 -13.83
CA ALA A 164 8.75 -9.76 -12.95
C ALA A 164 7.71 -8.86 -13.65
N VAL A 165 8.13 -7.93 -14.52
CA VAL A 165 7.21 -7.12 -15.36
C VAL A 165 6.38 -8.02 -16.28
N ASP A 166 7.02 -8.97 -16.97
CA ASP A 166 6.34 -9.91 -17.87
C ASP A 166 5.34 -10.78 -17.10
N LEU A 167 5.72 -11.20 -15.88
CA LEU A 167 4.86 -11.96 -14.99
C LEU A 167 3.64 -11.15 -14.54
N THR A 168 3.85 -9.87 -14.20
CA THR A 168 2.77 -8.93 -13.86
C THR A 168 1.77 -8.85 -14.99
N PHE A 169 2.18 -8.46 -16.20
CA PHE A 169 1.22 -8.24 -17.28
C PHE A 169 0.59 -9.52 -17.84
N ARG A 170 1.17 -10.69 -17.53
CA ARG A 170 0.52 -11.99 -17.77
C ARG A 170 -0.66 -12.23 -16.82
N TYR A 171 -0.54 -11.89 -15.54
CA TYR A 171 -1.48 -12.33 -14.50
C TYR A 171 -2.22 -11.21 -13.75
N ALA A 172 -1.84 -9.96 -13.98
CA ALA A 172 -2.31 -8.77 -13.29
C ALA A 172 -2.37 -7.57 -14.26
N ASP A 173 -2.72 -6.39 -13.74
CA ASP A 173 -3.08 -5.22 -14.54
C ASP A 173 -2.16 -4.01 -14.31
N GLN A 174 -1.40 -4.00 -13.21
CA GLN A 174 -0.46 -2.93 -12.85
C GLN A 174 0.64 -3.46 -11.91
N MET A 175 1.78 -2.78 -11.83
CA MET A 175 2.87 -3.04 -10.89
C MET A 175 3.17 -1.84 -9.97
N THR A 176 3.55 -2.17 -8.74
CA THR A 176 4.40 -1.38 -7.86
C THR A 176 5.83 -1.85 -8.06
N PHE A 177 6.71 -0.93 -8.47
CA PHE A 177 8.08 -1.22 -8.85
C PHE A 177 9.08 -0.35 -8.10
N GLU A 178 10.33 -0.81 -8.02
CA GLU A 178 11.45 0.00 -7.54
C GLU A 178 12.76 -0.38 -8.24
N GLY A 179 13.70 0.57 -8.27
CA GLY A 179 15.04 0.33 -8.82
C GLY A 179 15.17 0.48 -10.34
N PHE A 180 14.10 0.86 -11.05
CA PHE A 180 14.14 1.13 -12.50
C PHE A 180 13.08 2.15 -12.94
N GLU A 181 13.25 2.72 -14.15
CA GLU A 181 12.23 3.54 -14.82
C GLU A 181 11.41 2.67 -15.78
N PRO A 182 10.09 2.54 -15.60
CA PRO A 182 9.27 1.58 -16.33
C PRO A 182 9.11 1.94 -17.80
N ASP A 183 9.17 3.23 -18.16
CA ASP A 183 9.09 3.70 -19.54
C ASP A 183 10.33 3.28 -20.38
N LEU A 184 11.43 2.91 -19.71
CA LEU A 184 12.65 2.39 -20.34
C LEU A 184 12.65 0.85 -20.40
N VAL A 185 11.68 0.19 -19.77
CA VAL A 185 11.52 -1.27 -19.78
C VAL A 185 10.56 -1.60 -20.92
N LYS A 186 11.06 -2.32 -21.93
CA LYS A 186 10.24 -2.72 -23.07
C LYS A 186 9.21 -3.75 -22.61
N VAL A 187 7.97 -3.31 -22.42
CA VAL A 187 6.82 -4.22 -22.39
C VAL A 187 6.68 -4.76 -23.81
N ALA A 188 7.02 -6.04 -23.99
CA ALA A 188 6.95 -6.75 -25.27
C ALA A 188 5.51 -7.12 -25.64
#